data_AF-A0A397F6H0-F1
#
_entry.id   AF-A0A397F6H0-F1
#
_cell.length_a   1.000
_cell.length_b   1.000
_cell.length_c   1.000
_cell.angle_alpha   90.00
_cell.angle_beta   90.00
_cell.angle_gamma   90.00
#
_symmetry.space_group_name_H-M   'P 1'
#
loop_
_entity.id
_entity.type
_entity.pdbx_description
1 polymer ?
#
loop_
_entity_poly.entity_id
_entity_poly.type
_entity_poly.pdbx_seq_one_letter_code
_entity_poly.pdbx_strand_id
1 'polypeptide(L)'
;MAKMVTDEDLNYNMSDHVVAKSKLEMDKILEITAANWLFKQLNAQQRTDVYKVMIRVNVNEGDVVIRQGDPGDHFYCVQSGDYQVRF
;
A
#
# COMPACT_ATOMS: atom_id res chain seq x y z
N MET A 1 -14.29 -9.52 -14.40
CA MET A 1 -14.66 -8.32 -15.16
C MET A 1 -14.05 -7.12 -14.44
N ALA A 2 -13.42 -6.19 -15.13
CA ALA A 2 -12.98 -4.94 -14.50
C ALA A 2 -14.22 -4.21 -13.99
N LYS A 3 -14.28 -3.90 -12.68
CA LYS A 3 -15.30 -2.98 -12.16
C LYS A 3 -15.05 -1.61 -12.79
N MET A 4 -16.10 -0.97 -13.25
CA MET A 4 -16.04 0.44 -13.65
C MET A 4 -15.70 1.25 -12.41
N VAL A 5 -14.82 2.25 -12.58
CA VAL A 5 -14.51 3.23 -11.53
C VAL A 5 -15.82 3.89 -11.13
N THR A 6 -16.12 3.88 -9.83
CA THR A 6 -17.36 4.45 -9.28
C THR A 6 -17.21 5.95 -9.05
N ASP A 7 -18.34 6.66 -8.89
CA ASP A 7 -18.31 8.08 -8.52
C ASP A 7 -17.65 8.31 -7.15
N GLU A 8 -17.71 7.33 -6.25
CA GLU A 8 -16.98 7.36 -4.97
C GLU A 8 -15.47 7.28 -5.18
N ASP A 9 -15.01 6.41 -6.08
CA ASP A 9 -13.58 6.30 -6.43
C ASP A 9 -13.05 7.58 -7.08
N LEU A 10 -13.86 8.24 -7.92
CA LEU A 10 -13.51 9.53 -8.54
C LEU A 10 -13.44 10.69 -7.54
N ASN A 11 -14.23 10.60 -6.47
CA ASN A 11 -14.27 11.59 -5.40
C ASN A 11 -13.30 11.25 -4.24
N TYR A 12 -12.43 10.25 -4.42
CA TYR A 12 -11.46 9.87 -3.39
C TYR A 12 -10.45 11.00 -3.16
N ASN A 13 -10.48 11.57 -1.96
CA ASN A 13 -9.57 12.62 -1.56
C ASN A 13 -8.48 12.07 -0.62
N MET A 14 -7.25 11.99 -1.13
CA MET A 14 -6.10 11.50 -0.36
C MET A 14 -5.87 12.29 0.93
N SER A 15 -6.24 13.58 1.00
CA SER A 15 -5.99 14.39 2.20
C SER A 15 -6.72 13.87 3.44
N ASP A 16 -7.86 13.21 3.23
CA ASP A 16 -8.75 12.77 4.31
C ASP A 16 -8.27 11.47 4.96
N HIS A 17 -7.30 10.80 4.31
CA HIS A 17 -6.72 9.53 4.74
C HIS A 17 -5.24 9.64 5.09
N VAL A 18 -4.72 10.87 5.23
CA VAL A 18 -3.30 11.09 5.58
C VAL A 18 -3.02 10.57 6.98
N VAL A 19 -2.02 9.68 7.07
CA VAL A 19 -1.47 9.20 8.33
C VAL A 19 -0.11 9.86 8.54
N ALA A 20 0.09 10.47 9.71
CA ALA A 20 1.36 11.05 10.10
C ALA A 20 2.45 9.96 10.14
N LYS A 21 3.58 10.23 9.48
CA LYS A 21 4.73 9.32 9.41
C LYS A 21 6.02 10.06 9.71
N SER A 22 6.92 9.40 10.40
CA SER A 22 8.29 9.91 10.60
C SER A 22 9.08 9.88 9.30
N LYS A 23 10.17 10.65 9.24
CA LYS A 23 11.10 10.62 8.11
C LYS A 23 11.64 9.21 7.86
N LEU A 24 11.97 8.47 8.93
CA LEU A 24 12.48 7.11 8.84
C LEU A 24 11.48 6.15 8.18
N GLU A 25 10.19 6.27 8.53
CA GLU A 25 9.14 5.46 7.90
C GLU A 25 8.97 5.80 6.42
N MET A 26 9.01 7.09 6.07
CA MET A 26 8.93 7.54 4.68
C MET A 26 10.12 7.02 3.85
N ASP A 27 11.34 7.10 4.39
CA ASP A 27 12.55 6.61 3.75
C ASP A 27 12.48 5.09 3.54
N LYS A 28 11.92 4.34 4.50
CA LYS A 28 11.75 2.89 4.39
C LYS A 28 10.72 2.49 3.33
N ILE A 29 9.59 3.21 3.26
CA ILE A 29 8.58 2.99 2.22
C ILE A 29 9.18 3.26 0.83
N LEU A 30 9.97 4.32 0.69
CA LEU A 30 10.68 4.63 -0.55
C LEU A 30 11.61 3.49 -0.96
N GLU A 31 12.42 2.98 -0.03
CA GLU A 31 13.33 1.86 -0.26
C GLU A 31 12.59 0.62 -0.79
N ILE A 32 11.50 0.21 -0.11
CA ILE A 32 10.72 -0.99 -0.47
C ILE A 32 10.03 -0.84 -1.83
N THR A 33 9.57 0.37 -2.16
CA THR A 33 8.79 0.63 -3.38
C THR A 33 9.64 1.00 -4.60
N ALA A 34 10.93 1.36 -4.42
CA ALA A 34 11.80 1.87 -5.49
C ALA A 34 11.93 0.93 -6.70
N ALA A 35 11.91 -0.38 -6.49
CA ALA A 35 12.03 -1.36 -7.56
C ALA A 35 10.69 -1.62 -8.29
N ASN A 36 9.56 -1.32 -7.65
CA ASN A 36 8.23 -1.67 -8.16
C ASN A 36 7.75 -0.68 -9.23
N TRP A 37 7.35 -1.21 -10.39
CA TRP A 37 6.96 -0.43 -11.56
C TRP A 37 5.76 0.49 -11.32
N LEU A 38 4.84 0.14 -10.41
CA LEU A 38 3.69 0.96 -10.05
C LEU A 38 4.11 2.34 -9.52
N PHE A 39 5.22 2.40 -8.79
CA PHE A 39 5.70 3.62 -8.15
C PHE A 39 6.70 4.41 -9.02
N LYS A 40 7.26 3.78 -10.07
CA LYS A 40 8.23 4.42 -10.96
C LYS A 40 7.62 5.52 -11.83
N GLN A 41 6.34 5.42 -12.16
CA GLN A 41 5.64 6.38 -13.00
C GLN A 41 5.11 7.60 -12.23
N LEU A 42 5.07 7.51 -10.90
CA LEU A 42 4.63 8.61 -10.05
C LEU A 42 5.71 9.69 -9.99
N ASN A 43 5.30 10.96 -10.01
CA ASN A 43 6.22 12.05 -9.71
C ASN A 43 6.49 12.15 -8.19
N ALA A 44 7.40 13.03 -7.76
CA ALA A 44 7.79 13.14 -6.35
C ALA A 44 6.62 13.50 -5.42
N GLN A 45 5.72 14.37 -5.87
CA GLN A 45 4.55 14.79 -5.10
C GLN A 45 3.55 13.63 -4.98
N GLN A 46 3.21 12.99 -6.10
CA GLN A 46 2.30 11.84 -6.13
C GLN A 46 2.81 10.67 -5.27
N ARG A 47 4.11 10.37 -5.30
CA ARG A 47 4.70 9.36 -4.40
C ARG A 47 4.51 9.74 -2.94
N THR A 48 4.80 10.99 -2.60
CA THR A 48 4.65 11.50 -1.23
C THR A 48 3.20 11.38 -0.76
N ASP A 49 2.24 11.69 -1.62
CA ASP A 49 0.81 11.63 -1.28
C ASP A 49 0.35 10.17 -1.10
N VAL A 50 0.78 9.25 -1.96
CA VAL A 50 0.52 7.80 -1.79
C VAL A 50 1.15 7.29 -0.49
N TYR A 51 2.41 7.62 -0.22
CA TYR A 51 3.09 7.16 1.00
C TYR A 51 2.42 7.70 2.28
N LYS A 52 1.85 8.91 2.23
CA LYS A 52 1.09 9.49 3.35
C LYS A 52 -0.19 8.72 3.66
N VAL A 53 -0.85 8.11 2.68
CA VAL A 53 -2.07 7.31 2.91
C VAL A 53 -1.80 5.84 3.20
N MET A 54 -0.58 5.33 2.98
CA MET A 54 -0.23 3.95 3.35
C MET A 54 -0.35 3.73 4.87
N ILE A 55 -0.94 2.61 5.29
CA ILE A 55 -1.19 2.31 6.71
C ILE A 55 -0.30 1.14 7.15
N ARG A 56 0.25 1.23 8.36
CA ARG A 56 0.99 0.11 8.96
C ARG A 56 0.01 -0.99 9.38
N VAL A 57 0.26 -2.20 8.92
CA VAL A 57 -0.45 -3.41 9.36
C VAL A 57 0.53 -4.25 10.18
N ASN A 58 0.22 -4.45 11.46
CA ASN A 58 0.98 -5.36 12.31
C ASN A 58 0.38 -6.76 12.20
N VAL A 59 1.24 -7.77 12.08
CA VAL A 59 0.88 -9.18 11.94
C VAL A 59 1.75 -10.02 12.86
N ASN A 60 1.20 -11.12 13.34
CA ASN A 60 1.88 -12.09 14.18
C ASN A 60 2.20 -13.35 13.37
N GLU A 61 3.08 -14.19 13.91
CA GLU A 61 3.35 -15.51 13.33
C GLU A 61 2.07 -16.33 13.25
N GLY A 62 1.79 -16.91 12.08
CA GLY A 62 0.59 -17.68 11.80
C GLY A 62 -0.58 -16.87 11.23
N ASP A 63 -0.52 -15.53 11.21
CA ASP A 63 -1.56 -14.71 10.61
C ASP A 63 -1.63 -14.88 9.08
N VAL A 64 -2.85 -14.95 8.54
CA VAL A 64 -3.10 -14.98 7.10
C VAL A 64 -3.38 -13.55 6.63
N VAL A 65 -2.38 -12.93 6.00
CA VAL A 65 -2.49 -11.54 5.50
C VAL A 65 -3.45 -11.41 4.32
N ILE A 66 -3.35 -12.35 3.37
CA ILE A 66 -4.19 -12.42 2.17
C ILE A 66 -4.65 -13.86 2.03
N ARG A 67 -5.95 -14.06 1.79
CA ARG A 67 -6.54 -15.37 1.54
C ARG A 67 -7.00 -15.47 0.09
N GLN A 68 -6.65 -16.56 -0.56
CA GLN A 68 -7.06 -16.80 -1.94
C GLN A 68 -8.58 -16.87 -2.06
N GLY A 69 -9.11 -16.20 -3.08
CA GLY A 69 -10.56 -16.11 -3.33
C GLY A 69 -11.21 -14.87 -2.70
N ASP A 70 -10.55 -14.21 -1.75
CA ASP A 70 -11.04 -12.95 -1.20
C ASP A 70 -10.86 -11.82 -2.24
N PRO A 71 -11.80 -10.85 -2.30
CA PRO A 71 -11.65 -9.68 -3.16
C PRO A 71 -10.37 -8.91 -2.83
N GLY A 72 -9.61 -8.54 -3.86
CA GLY A 72 -8.43 -7.69 -3.69
C GLY A 72 -8.81 -6.20 -3.63
N ASP A 73 -8.43 -5.54 -2.56
CA ASP A 73 -8.70 -4.12 -2.29
C ASP A 73 -7.46 -3.35 -1.80
N HIS A 74 -6.44 -4.04 -1.27
CA HIS A 74 -5.21 -3.44 -0.74
C HIS A 74 -3.94 -3.90 -1.49
N PHE A 75 -2.93 -3.03 -1.48
CA PHE A 75 -1.57 -3.35 -1.87
C PHE A 75 -0.66 -3.31 -0.63
N TYR A 76 0.05 -4.42 -0.37
CA TYR A 76 0.90 -4.56 0.81
C TYR A 76 2.38 -4.52 0.45
N CYS A 77 3.15 -3.82 1.28
CA CYS A 77 4.61 -3.79 1.25
C CYS A 77 5.16 -4.43 2.51
N VAL A 78 6.01 -5.44 2.36
CA VAL A 78 6.68 -6.07 3.52
C VAL A 78 7.81 -5.18 4.00
N GLN A 79 7.69 -4.63 5.21
CA GLN A 79 8.77 -3.89 5.85
C GLN A 79 9.76 -4.81 6.58
N SER A 80 9.27 -5.90 7.16
CA SER A 80 10.06 -6.85 7.95
C SER A 80 9.34 -8.20 8.10
N GLY A 81 10.12 -9.24 8.37
CA GLY A 81 9.64 -10.61 8.56
C GLY A 81 9.66 -11.45 7.27
N ASP A 82 9.46 -12.74 7.43
CA ASP A 82 9.40 -13.72 6.35
C ASP A 82 7.98 -14.23 6.18
N TYR A 83 7.52 -14.31 4.93
CA TYR A 83 6.16 -14.68 4.59
C TYR A 83 6.18 -15.82 3.59
N GLN A 84 5.18 -16.70 3.69
CA GLN A 84 5.02 -17.84 2.80
C GLN A 84 3.76 -17.68 1.94
N VAL A 85 3.92 -17.80 0.62
CA VAL A 85 2.81 -17.97 -0.30
C VAL A 85 2.48 -19.46 -0.40
N ARG A 86 1.21 -19.81 -0.20
CA ARG A 86 0.69 -21.18 -0.31
C ARG A 86 -0.43 -21.22 -1.37
N PHE A 87 -0.52 -22.34 -2.07
CA PHE A 87 -1.56 -22.63 -3.08
C PHE A 87 -2.63 -23.55 -2.50
#